data_AF-A0A8X8IIS6-F1
#
_entry.id   AF-A0A8X8IIS6-F1
#
_cell.length_a   1.000
_cell.length_b   1.000
_cell.length_c   1.000
_cell.angle_alpha   90.00
_cell.angle_beta   90.00
_cell.angle_gamma   90.00
#
_symmetry.space_group_name_H-M   'P 1'
#
loop_
_entity.id
_entity.type
_entity.pdbx_description
1 polymer ?
#
loop_
_entity_poly.entity_id
_entity_poly.type
_entity_poly.pdbx_seq_one_letter_code
_entity_poly.pdbx_strand_id
1 'polypeptide(L)'
;MSSNNISILVWLYKVKTNKKGQSPLYIRVSYNSKRKNIASGFYVLSERWDSAKGRVKGSLPDAREINEYIQQTQSRLISIYNEMLKEGDINLDKLVDRFFGRDTSPMTLMELVKYHNEDFHKRIGIDYTFSTYEKYDILRKKLELFIPSKYGKADIR
;
A
#
# COMPACT_ATOMS: atom_id res chain seq x y z
N MET A 1 -7.89 -5.01 -26.26
CA MET A 1 -8.23 -4.29 -25.01
C MET A 1 -7.62 -5.07 -23.86
N SER A 2 -6.54 -4.57 -23.26
CA SER A 2 -5.88 -5.24 -22.15
C SER A 2 -6.77 -5.11 -20.91
N SER A 3 -7.32 -6.21 -20.41
CA SER A 3 -8.15 -6.20 -19.22
C SER A 3 -7.37 -5.64 -18.03
N ASN A 4 -7.74 -4.45 -17.55
CA ASN A 4 -7.28 -3.88 -16.28
C ASN A 4 -7.85 -4.74 -15.14
N ASN A 5 -7.27 -5.91 -14.90
CA ASN A 5 -7.73 -6.84 -13.87
C ASN A 5 -6.65 -7.02 -12.81
N ILE A 6 -7.04 -6.76 -11.55
CA ILE A 6 -6.27 -7.15 -10.39
C ILE A 6 -6.28 -8.68 -10.23
N SER A 7 -5.15 -9.26 -9.86
CA SER A 7 -5.04 -10.67 -9.51
C SER A 7 -4.64 -10.82 -8.04
N ILE A 8 -5.39 -11.61 -7.29
CA ILE A 8 -5.14 -11.90 -5.88
C ILE A 8 -4.89 -13.40 -5.73
N LEU A 9 -3.68 -13.75 -5.28
CA LEU A 9 -3.26 -15.13 -5.05
C LEU A 9 -2.91 -15.33 -3.59
N VAL A 10 -3.49 -16.34 -2.95
CA VAL A 10 -3.09 -16.76 -1.60
C VAL A 10 -2.21 -18.01 -1.72
N TRP A 11 -1.09 -18.03 -1.01
CA TRP A 11 -0.12 -19.12 -1.10
C TRP A 11 0.70 -19.27 0.19
N LEU A 12 1.24 -20.47 0.40
CA LEU A 12 2.19 -20.74 1.47
C LEU A 12 3.60 -20.36 1.06
N TYR A 13 4.25 -19.50 1.84
CA TYR A 13 5.64 -19.17 1.64
C TYR A 13 6.55 -20.24 2.27
N LYS A 14 6.64 -21.38 1.60
CA LYS A 14 7.34 -22.59 2.09
C LYS A 14 8.81 -22.38 2.44
N VAL A 15 9.46 -21.39 1.86
CA VAL A 15 10.85 -21.01 2.18
C VAL A 15 11.00 -20.58 3.65
N LYS A 16 9.94 -20.05 4.27
CA LYS A 16 9.92 -19.61 5.67
C LYS A 16 9.23 -20.61 6.62
N THR A 17 9.34 -21.90 6.34
CA THR A 17 8.75 -22.94 7.21
C THR A 17 9.43 -22.94 8.58
N ASN A 18 8.64 -22.97 9.65
CA ASN A 18 9.13 -22.96 11.02
C ASN A 18 9.52 -24.37 11.50
N LYS A 19 10.13 -24.47 12.69
CA LYS A 19 10.51 -25.75 13.32
C LYS A 19 9.33 -26.71 13.56
N LYS A 20 8.09 -26.21 13.56
CA LYS A 20 6.85 -26.99 13.70
C LYS A 20 6.29 -27.48 12.35
N GLY A 21 7.04 -27.29 11.24
CA GLY A 21 6.60 -27.69 9.90
C GLY A 21 5.51 -26.81 9.28
N GLN A 22 5.21 -25.66 9.88
CA GLN A 22 4.19 -24.73 9.37
C GLN A 22 4.85 -23.64 8.53
N SER A 23 4.24 -23.31 7.40
CA SER A 23 4.67 -22.22 6.53
C SER A 23 3.75 -21.02 6.69
N PRO A 24 4.28 -19.78 6.66
CA PRO A 24 3.44 -18.59 6.71
C PRO A 24 2.61 -18.44 5.45
N LEU A 25 1.38 -17.98 5.61
CA LEU A 25 0.44 -17.69 4.54
C LEU A 25 0.64 -16.24 4.06
N TYR A 26 0.69 -16.08 2.74
CA TYR A 26 0.86 -14.78 2.10
C TYR A 26 -0.23 -14.54 1.05
N ILE A 27 -0.61 -13.28 0.92
CA ILE A 27 -1.56 -12.79 -0.08
C ILE A 27 -0.78 -11.93 -1.05
N ARG A 28 -0.73 -12.34 -2.31
CA ARG A 28 -0.09 -11.61 -3.40
C ARG A 28 -1.14 -10.85 -4.19
N VAL A 29 -0.95 -9.55 -4.31
CA VAL A 29 -1.74 -8.68 -5.17
C VAL A 29 -0.90 -8.29 -6.38
N SER A 30 -1.44 -8.45 -7.58
CA SER A 30 -0.76 -8.14 -8.84
C SER A 30 -1.61 -7.24 -9.73
N TYR A 31 -1.00 -6.23 -10.32
CA TYR A 31 -1.61 -5.29 -11.27
C TYR A 31 -0.51 -4.69 -12.16
N ASN A 32 -0.72 -4.61 -13.47
CA ASN A 32 0.22 -4.07 -14.47
C ASN A 32 1.68 -4.49 -14.24
N SER A 33 1.94 -5.80 -14.24
CA SER A 33 3.27 -6.42 -14.03
C SER A 33 3.93 -6.16 -12.67
N LYS A 34 3.34 -5.32 -11.81
CA LYS A 34 3.77 -5.11 -10.42
C LYS A 34 3.11 -6.11 -9.50
N ARG A 35 3.80 -6.46 -8.42
CA ARG A 35 3.34 -7.42 -7.41
C ARG A 35 3.68 -6.93 -6.01
N LYS A 36 2.77 -7.11 -5.07
CA LYS A 36 2.99 -6.88 -3.63
C LYS A 36 2.55 -8.12 -2.86
N ASN A 37 3.35 -8.52 -1.88
CA ASN A 37 3.03 -9.63 -0.98
C ASN A 37 2.69 -9.07 0.39
N ILE A 38 1.53 -9.47 0.92
CA ILE A 38 1.01 -9.14 2.24
C ILE A 38 1.13 -10.40 3.09
N ALA A 39 1.79 -10.31 4.25
CA ALA A 39 1.79 -11.40 5.22
C ALA A 39 0.44 -11.43 5.93
N SER A 40 -0.20 -12.59 6.05
CA SER A 40 -1.49 -12.70 6.74
C SER A 40 -1.36 -12.85 8.25
N GLY A 41 -0.17 -13.20 8.74
CA GLY A 41 0.08 -13.58 10.14
C GLY A 41 -0.23 -15.05 10.46
N PHE A 42 -0.92 -15.77 9.58
CA PHE A 42 -1.25 -17.18 9.78
C PHE A 42 -0.13 -18.12 9.33
N TYR A 43 -0.02 -19.25 10.03
CA TYR A 43 0.90 -20.35 9.71
C TYR A 43 0.11 -21.63 9.52
N VAL A 44 0.37 -22.35 8.43
CA VAL A 44 -0.38 -23.56 8.06
C VAL A 44 0.59 -24.69 7.73
N LEU A 45 0.26 -25.90 8.17
CA LEU A 45 0.96 -27.13 7.76
C LEU A 45 0.76 -27.34 6.26
N SER A 46 1.84 -27.63 5.53
CA SER A 46 1.79 -27.81 4.07
C SER A 46 0.75 -28.85 3.61
N GLU A 47 0.57 -29.92 4.38
CA GLU A 47 -0.39 -31.01 4.10
C GLU A 47 -1.85 -30.54 4.15
N ARG A 48 -2.13 -29.60 5.07
CA ARG A 48 -3.45 -29.00 5.28
C ARG A 48 -3.75 -27.89 4.28
N TRP A 49 -2.85 -27.54 3.38
CA TRP A 49 -3.10 -26.53 2.36
C TRP A 49 -3.56 -27.16 1.05
N ASP A 50 -4.63 -26.61 0.47
CA ASP A 50 -5.07 -26.89 -0.89
C ASP A 50 -4.60 -25.76 -1.79
N SER A 51 -3.49 -25.97 -2.51
CA SER A 51 -2.90 -24.96 -3.39
C SER A 51 -3.74 -24.69 -4.63
N ALA A 52 -4.54 -25.65 -5.09
CA ALA A 52 -5.41 -25.46 -6.25
C ALA A 52 -6.59 -24.55 -5.90
N LYS A 53 -7.13 -24.70 -4.69
CA LYS A 53 -8.26 -23.89 -4.19
C LYS A 53 -7.84 -22.65 -3.40
N GLY A 54 -6.56 -22.51 -3.06
CA GLY A 54 -6.05 -21.41 -2.26
C GLY A 54 -6.66 -21.35 -0.85
N ARG A 55 -6.88 -22.52 -0.21
CA ARG A 55 -7.57 -22.60 1.09
C ARG A 55 -7.00 -23.70 1.99
N VAL A 56 -7.28 -23.61 3.29
CA VAL A 56 -6.96 -24.66 4.26
C VAL A 56 -8.01 -25.78 4.16
N LYS A 57 -7.55 -27.04 4.14
CA LYS A 57 -8.35 -28.26 4.14
C LYS A 57 -8.91 -28.54 5.55
N GLY A 58 -10.06 -29.19 5.59
CA GLY A 58 -10.70 -29.63 6.82
C GLY A 58 -11.81 -28.69 7.32
N SER A 59 -12.49 -29.11 8.37
CA SER A 59 -13.65 -28.44 8.97
C SER A 59 -13.43 -28.00 10.42
N LEU A 60 -12.21 -28.17 10.94
CA LEU A 60 -11.85 -27.73 12.28
C LEU A 60 -12.00 -26.19 12.41
N PRO A 61 -12.30 -25.67 13.62
CA PRO A 61 -12.48 -24.24 13.86
C PRO A 61 -11.36 -23.38 13.26
N ASP A 62 -10.09 -23.75 13.48
CA ASP A 62 -8.93 -23.03 12.95
C ASP A 62 -8.93 -22.95 11.41
N ALA A 63 -9.33 -24.01 10.72
CA ALA A 63 -9.37 -24.02 9.25
C ALA A 63 -10.50 -23.12 8.72
N ARG A 64 -11.63 -23.09 9.43
CA ARG A 64 -12.76 -22.21 9.11
C ARG A 64 -12.36 -20.75 9.28
N GLU A 65 -11.76 -20.39 10.42
CA GLU A 65 -11.32 -19.03 10.72
C GLU A 65 -10.31 -18.52 9.66
N ILE A 66 -9.29 -19.31 9.32
CA ILE A 66 -8.30 -18.93 8.31
C ILE A 66 -8.95 -18.73 6.94
N ASN A 67 -9.89 -19.60 6.56
CA ASN A 67 -10.59 -19.50 5.28
C ASN A 67 -11.54 -18.29 5.23
N GLU A 68 -12.24 -17.99 6.32
CA GLU A 68 -13.06 -16.78 6.46
C GLU A 68 -12.19 -15.52 6.35
N TYR A 69 -11.02 -15.50 7.02
CA TYR A 69 -10.05 -14.41 6.89
C TYR A 69 -9.57 -14.22 5.45
N ILE A 70 -9.23 -15.32 4.74
CA ILE A 70 -8.80 -15.28 3.34
C ILE A 70 -9.90 -14.63 2.49
N GLN A 71 -11.14 -15.09 2.64
CA GLN A 71 -12.28 -14.59 1.87
C GLN A 71 -12.54 -13.11 2.15
N GLN A 72 -12.60 -12.71 3.42
CA GLN A 72 -12.81 -11.31 3.80
C GLN A 72 -11.69 -10.41 3.26
N THR A 73 -10.44 -10.86 3.33
CA THR A 73 -9.29 -10.10 2.82
C THR A 73 -9.36 -9.93 1.30
N GLN A 74 -9.68 -11.00 0.57
CA GLN A 74 -9.87 -10.93 -0.88
C GLN A 74 -11.00 -9.97 -1.26
N SER A 75 -12.15 -10.08 -0.61
CA SER A 75 -13.29 -9.18 -0.84
C SER A 75 -12.94 -7.72 -0.56
N ARG A 76 -12.23 -7.44 0.53
CA ARG A 76 -11.80 -6.08 0.89
C ARG A 76 -10.82 -5.50 -0.13
N LEU A 77 -9.82 -6.27 -0.57
CA LEU A 77 -8.87 -5.84 -1.59
C LEU A 77 -9.57 -5.53 -2.93
N ILE A 78 -10.57 -6.34 -3.31
CA ILE A 78 -11.39 -6.11 -4.51
C ILE A 78 -12.24 -4.83 -4.35
N SER A 79 -12.83 -4.59 -3.18
CA SER A 79 -13.60 -3.36 -2.91
C SER A 79 -12.76 -2.11 -3.09
N ILE A 80 -11.58 -2.07 -2.45
CA ILE A 80 -10.64 -0.94 -2.56
C ILE A 80 -10.20 -0.75 -4.01
N TYR A 81 -9.90 -1.84 -4.72
CA TYR A 81 -9.57 -1.77 -6.15
C TYR A 81 -10.71 -1.16 -6.99
N ASN A 82 -11.96 -1.55 -6.73
CA ASN A 82 -13.12 -1.01 -7.43
C ASN A 82 -13.36 0.48 -7.13
N GLU A 83 -13.06 0.93 -5.91
CA GLU A 83 -13.09 2.36 -5.54
C GLU A 83 -12.02 3.13 -6.33
N MET A 84 -10.78 2.63 -6.33
CA MET A 84 -9.67 3.26 -7.08
C MET A 84 -9.90 3.26 -8.59
N LEU A 85 -10.58 2.23 -9.14
CA LEU A 85 -11.01 2.20 -10.53
C LEU A 85 -11.95 3.37 -10.87
N LYS A 86 -12.87 3.73 -9.96
CA LYS A 86 -13.79 4.87 -10.14
C LYS A 86 -13.07 6.21 -10.05
N GLU A 87 -12.04 6.30 -9.20
CA GLU A 87 -11.20 7.49 -9.04
C GLU A 87 -10.23 7.70 -10.22
N GLY A 88 -9.92 6.65 -10.99
CA GLY A 88 -9.03 6.71 -12.15
C GLY A 88 -7.54 6.65 -11.82
N ASP A 89 -7.16 6.46 -10.55
CA ASP A 89 -5.77 6.34 -10.10
C ASP A 89 -5.50 4.99 -9.42
N ILE A 90 -4.99 4.03 -10.19
CA ILE A 90 -4.73 2.67 -9.72
C ILE A 90 -3.24 2.47 -9.46
N ASN A 91 -2.89 2.35 -8.19
CA ASN A 91 -1.53 2.06 -7.74
C ASN A 91 -1.53 0.97 -6.64
N LEU A 92 -0.71 -0.07 -6.80
CA LEU A 92 -0.59 -1.14 -5.79
C LEU A 92 -0.11 -0.65 -4.43
N ASP A 93 0.73 0.37 -4.36
CA ASP A 93 1.17 0.94 -3.07
C ASP A 93 -0.02 1.58 -2.34
N LYS A 94 -0.78 2.44 -3.04
CA LYS A 94 -2.01 3.06 -2.49
C LYS A 94 -3.04 2.01 -2.08
N LEU A 95 -3.23 0.96 -2.90
CA LEU A 95 -4.15 -0.12 -2.57
C LEU A 95 -3.76 -0.83 -1.27
N VAL A 96 -2.47 -1.13 -1.10
CA VAL A 96 -1.96 -1.77 0.12
C VAL A 96 -2.10 -0.83 1.32
N ASP A 97 -1.80 0.46 1.14
CA ASP A 97 -1.90 1.47 2.19
C ASP A 97 -3.36 1.65 2.64
N ARG A 98 -4.31 1.79 1.71
CA ARG A 98 -5.76 1.79 2.02
C ARG A 98 -6.22 0.51 2.69
N PHE A 99 -5.73 -0.65 2.25
CA PHE A 99 -6.04 -1.93 2.89
C PHE A 99 -5.62 -1.97 4.36
N PHE A 100 -4.48 -1.39 4.69
CA PHE A 100 -4.01 -1.26 6.07
C PHE A 100 -4.55 -0.03 6.81
N GLY A 101 -5.43 0.77 6.19
CA GLY A 101 -5.93 2.02 6.78
C GLY A 101 -4.86 3.12 6.92
N ARG A 102 -3.77 3.00 6.17
CA ARG A 102 -2.67 3.97 6.12
C ARG A 102 -2.88 4.93 4.97
N ASP A 103 -4.09 5.47 4.82
CA ASP A 103 -4.40 6.36 3.69
C ASP A 103 -3.52 7.61 3.79
N THR A 104 -2.38 7.56 3.10
CA THR A 104 -1.45 8.68 3.01
C THR A 104 -2.07 9.71 2.08
N SER A 105 -2.00 10.98 2.47
CA SER A 105 -2.30 12.11 1.59
C SER A 105 -1.80 11.83 0.16
N PRO A 106 -2.58 12.16 -0.89
CA PRO A 106 -2.16 11.91 -2.27
C PRO A 106 -0.86 12.63 -2.64
N MET A 107 -0.47 13.64 -1.86
CA MET A 107 0.73 14.45 -2.05
C MET A 107 1.90 13.94 -1.21
N THR A 108 3.08 13.85 -1.82
CA THR A 108 4.34 13.77 -1.08
C THR A 108 4.62 15.06 -0.30
N LEU A 109 5.61 15.05 0.60
CA LEU A 109 6.02 16.23 1.34
C LEU A 109 6.45 17.37 0.41
N MET A 110 7.22 17.08 -0.65
CA MET A 110 7.61 18.13 -1.60
C MET A 110 6.44 18.64 -2.43
N GLU A 111 5.50 17.78 -2.82
CA GLU A 111 4.27 18.18 -3.52
C GLU A 111 3.40 19.09 -2.65
N LEU A 112 3.24 18.77 -1.36
CA LEU A 112 2.52 19.59 -0.39
C LEU A 112 3.17 20.96 -0.20
N VAL A 113 4.49 21.00 -0.02
CA VAL A 113 5.24 22.25 0.15
C VAL A 113 5.16 23.10 -1.11
N LYS A 114 5.27 22.50 -2.29
CA LYS A 114 5.12 23.21 -3.55
C LYS A 114 3.71 23.82 -3.69
N TYR A 115 2.67 23.02 -3.45
CA TYR A 115 1.29 23.47 -3.48
C TYR A 115 1.06 24.65 -2.50
N HIS A 116 1.55 24.52 -1.26
CA HIS A 116 1.47 25.58 -0.28
C HIS A 116 2.18 26.86 -0.74
N ASN A 117 3.40 26.77 -1.27
CA ASN A 117 4.16 27.93 -1.73
C ASN A 117 3.50 28.62 -2.92
N GLU A 118 2.92 27.86 -3.85
CA GLU A 118 2.19 28.40 -5.00
C GLU A 118 0.90 29.13 -4.58
N ASP A 119 0.14 28.57 -3.64
CA ASP A 119 -1.04 29.23 -3.07
C ASP A 119 -0.66 30.49 -2.29
N PHE A 120 0.40 30.40 -1.49
CA PHE A 120 0.93 31.52 -0.72
C PHE A 120 1.41 32.66 -1.60
N HIS A 121 2.08 32.35 -2.72
CA HIS A 121 2.58 33.35 -3.66
C HIS A 121 1.44 34.18 -4.27
N LYS A 122 0.29 33.55 -4.56
CA LYS A 122 -0.90 34.23 -5.10
C LYS A 122 -1.53 35.23 -4.13
N ARG A 123 -1.23 35.10 -2.83
CA ARG A 123 -1.78 35.91 -1.73
C ARG A 123 -0.83 37.00 -1.23
N ILE A 124 0.34 37.13 -1.87
CA ILE A 124 1.26 38.23 -1.60
C ILE A 124 0.60 39.56 -2.00
N GLY A 125 0.60 40.52 -1.08
CA GLY A 125 -0.03 41.84 -1.28
C GLY A 125 -1.52 41.89 -0.95
N ILE A 126 -2.15 40.75 -0.63
CA ILE A 126 -3.51 40.68 -0.08
C ILE A 126 -3.43 40.57 1.44
N ASP A 127 -2.89 39.45 1.92
CA ASP A 127 -2.80 39.14 3.34
C ASP A 127 -1.43 38.59 3.75
N TYR A 128 -0.51 38.42 2.78
CA TYR A 128 0.88 38.04 3.04
C TYR A 128 1.90 38.99 2.42
N THR A 129 3.09 39.00 3.00
CA THR A 129 4.24 39.75 2.49
C THR A 129 5.18 38.84 1.71
N PHE A 130 5.95 39.44 0.79
CA PHE A 130 6.98 38.74 0.04
C PHE A 130 8.04 38.09 0.95
N SER A 131 8.42 38.78 2.03
CA SER A 131 9.38 38.25 3.01
C SER A 131 8.91 36.95 3.66
N THR A 132 7.59 36.79 3.85
CA THR A 132 7.05 35.54 4.38
C THR A 132 7.12 34.41 3.35
N TYR A 133 6.85 34.69 2.07
CA TYR A 133 7.04 33.73 0.98
C TYR A 133 8.50 33.26 0.86
N GLU A 134 9.46 34.17 0.97
CA GLU A 134 10.90 33.82 0.91
C GLU A 134 11.29 32.78 1.97
N LYS A 135 10.72 32.86 3.17
CA LYS A 135 10.96 31.86 4.22
C LYS A 135 10.47 30.47 3.82
N TYR A 136 9.34 30.38 3.13
CA TYR A 136 8.79 29.11 2.65
C TYR A 136 9.55 28.55 1.44
N ASP A 137 10.08 29.39 0.56
CA ASP A 137 10.98 28.92 -0.51
C ASP A 137 12.33 28.44 0.05
N ILE A 138 12.87 29.12 1.06
CA ILE A 138 14.07 28.64 1.79
C ILE A 138 13.80 27.28 2.44
N LEU A 139 12.63 27.08 3.05
CA LEU A 139 12.23 25.79 3.62
C LEU A 139 12.18 24.69 2.55
N ARG A 140 11.56 24.96 1.38
CA ARG A 140 11.52 24.03 0.25
C ARG A 140 12.94 23.60 -0.17
N LYS A 141 13.85 24.56 -0.37
CA LYS A 141 15.25 24.28 -0.74
C LYS A 141 15.98 23.45 0.32
N LYS A 142 15.74 23.73 1.60
CA LYS A 142 16.31 22.94 2.71
C LYS A 142 15.81 21.50 2.69
N LEU A 143 14.53 21.28 2.41
CA LEU A 143 13.95 19.94 2.32
C LEU A 143 14.51 19.16 1.12
N GLU A 144 14.70 19.81 -0.04
CA GLU A 144 15.31 19.20 -1.24
C GLU A 144 16.72 18.66 -0.98
N LEU A 145 17.49 19.31 -0.10
CA LEU A 145 18.83 18.86 0.30
C LEU A 145 18.77 17.82 1.42
N PHE A 146 17.89 18.03 2.41
CA PHE A 146 17.82 17.20 3.61
C PHE A 146 17.27 15.80 3.34
N ILE A 147 16.21 15.69 2.53
CA ILE A 147 15.51 14.42 2.32
C ILE A 147 16.42 13.36 1.67
N PRO A 148 17.12 13.65 0.56
CA PRO A 148 18.07 12.71 -0.02
C PRO A 148 19.23 12.41 0.92
N SER A 149 19.78 13.43 1.59
CA SER A 149 20.91 13.27 2.52
C SER A 149 20.59 12.37 3.71
N LYS A 150 19.41 12.53 4.31
CA LYS A 150 19.04 11.83 5.55
C LYS A 150 18.37 10.48 5.32
N TYR A 151 17.54 10.37 4.28
CA TYR A 151 16.68 9.21 4.06
C TYR A 151 17.03 8.41 2.81
N GLY A 152 17.96 8.88 1.96
CA GLY A 152 18.33 8.21 0.71
C GLY A 152 17.18 8.12 -0.29
N LYS A 153 16.16 8.98 -0.16
CA LYS A 153 15.00 9.05 -1.03
C LYS A 153 14.94 10.42 -1.68
N ALA A 154 14.36 10.50 -2.88
CA ALA A 154 14.10 11.79 -3.50
C ALA A 154 13.00 12.59 -2.79
N ASP A 155 12.05 11.90 -2.12
CA ASP A 155 10.91 12.49 -1.44
C ASP A 155 10.32 11.54 -0.38
N ILE A 156 9.38 12.03 0.43
CA ILE A 156 8.73 11.31 1.54
C ILE A 156 7.21 11.45 1.40
N ARG A 157 6.47 10.38 1.74
CA ARG A 157 5.02 10.38 1.92
C ARG A 157 4.68 10.30 3.40
#